data_AF-A0A0J6FTB7-F1
#
_entry.id   AF-A0A0J6FTB7-F1
#
_cell.length_a   1.000
_cell.length_b   1.000
_cell.length_c   1.000
_cell.angle_alpha   90.00
_cell.angle_beta   90.00
_cell.angle_gamma   90.00
#
_symmetry.space_group_name_H-M   'P 1'
#
loop_
_entity.id
_entity.type
_entity.pdbx_description
1 polymer ?
#
loop_
_entity_poly.entity_id
_entity_poly.type
_entity_poly.pdbx_seq_one_letter_code
_entity_poly.pdbx_strand_id
1 'polypeptide(L)'
;MAPAASSGGKKQKKKWSKGKVKDKANHAVVLDKTTSEKLYKDVQSYRLITVATLVDRLKINGSLARKALADLEEKGQIKKVVGHSKMNIYTRAVTASE
;
A
#
# COMPACT_ATOMS: atom_id res chain seq x y z
N MET A 1 -44.54 47.07 28.03
CA MET A 1 -43.59 48.19 28.12
C MET A 1 -42.42 47.71 28.98
N ALA A 2 -41.18 47.52 28.53
CA ALA A 2 -40.49 47.72 27.26
C ALA A 2 -39.31 46.69 27.20
N PRO A 3 -38.71 46.46 26.03
CA PRO A 3 -37.86 45.30 25.69
C PRO A 3 -36.35 45.62 25.70
N ALA A 4 -35.49 44.59 25.75
CA ALA A 4 -34.12 44.58 25.19
C ALA A 4 -33.55 43.14 25.28
N ALA A 5 -33.44 42.41 24.18
CA ALA A 5 -32.33 42.45 23.24
C ALA A 5 -30.97 42.05 23.87
N SER A 6 -30.64 40.77 23.78
CA SER A 6 -29.26 40.36 23.47
C SER A 6 -29.28 38.99 22.82
N SER A 7 -29.04 39.02 21.51
CA SER A 7 -28.71 37.91 20.65
C SER A 7 -27.47 37.16 21.16
N GLY A 8 -27.64 36.31 22.16
CA GLY A 8 -26.59 35.42 22.64
C GLY A 8 -26.51 34.16 21.79
N GLY A 9 -26.01 34.30 20.55
CA GLY A 9 -25.79 33.17 19.65
C GLY A 9 -25.01 32.07 20.37
N LYS A 10 -25.67 30.94 20.66
CA LYS A 10 -25.02 29.75 21.18
C LYS A 10 -24.05 29.25 20.11
N LYS A 11 -22.79 29.67 20.25
CA LYS A 11 -21.61 29.17 19.54
C LYS A 11 -21.82 27.70 19.22
N GLN A 12 -21.95 27.41 17.93
CA GLN A 12 -22.08 26.07 17.39
C GLN A 12 -20.89 25.25 17.91
N LYS A 13 -21.14 24.40 18.92
CA LYS A 13 -20.11 23.56 19.53
C LYS A 13 -19.57 22.66 18.42
N LYS A 14 -18.29 22.79 18.12
CA LYS A 14 -17.62 22.08 17.02
C LYS A 14 -17.86 20.58 17.21
N LYS A 15 -18.74 20.00 16.39
CA LYS A 15 -18.85 18.54 16.29
C LYS A 15 -17.53 18.05 15.73
N TRP A 16 -16.70 17.42 16.56
CA TRP A 16 -15.72 16.47 16.06
C TRP A 16 -16.53 15.30 15.52
N SER A 17 -16.98 15.42 14.26
CA SER A 17 -17.42 14.25 13.54
C SER A 17 -16.17 13.37 13.42
N LYS A 18 -16.13 12.31 14.22
CA LYS A 18 -15.38 11.11 13.85
C LYS A 18 -16.08 10.63 12.58
N GLY A 19 -15.67 11.16 11.44
CA GLY A 19 -16.24 10.82 10.15
C GLY A 19 -16.21 9.31 9.95
N LYS A 20 -16.97 8.77 9.00
CA LYS A 20 -16.81 7.39 8.57
C LYS A 20 -15.35 7.19 8.14
N VAL A 21 -14.55 6.68 9.07
CA VAL A 21 -13.17 6.32 8.82
C VAL A 21 -13.24 5.05 8.00
N LYS A 22 -12.71 5.09 6.78
CA LYS A 22 -12.51 3.88 5.99
C LYS A 22 -11.77 2.87 6.88
N ASP A 23 -12.33 1.68 7.03
CA ASP A 23 -11.75 0.65 7.89
C ASP A 23 -10.26 0.49 7.64
N LYS A 24 -9.50 0.39 8.73
CA LYS A 24 -8.06 0.32 8.68
C LYS A 24 -7.68 -0.95 7.92
N ALA A 25 -6.97 -0.80 6.80
CA ALA A 25 -6.45 -1.94 6.07
C ALA A 25 -5.46 -2.70 6.96
N ASN A 26 -5.76 -3.99 7.22
CA ASN A 26 -4.88 -4.86 7.96
C ASN A 26 -3.85 -5.46 7.00
N HIS A 27 -2.62 -4.94 7.07
CA HIS A 27 -1.48 -5.44 6.32
C HIS A 27 -0.62 -6.35 7.21
N ALA A 28 -0.19 -7.49 6.66
CA ALA A 28 0.77 -8.35 7.33
C ALA A 28 2.13 -7.63 7.47
N VAL A 29 2.68 -7.67 8.68
CA VAL A 29 3.98 -7.05 9.04
C VAL A 29 5.09 -8.09 9.16
N VAL A 30 4.74 -9.37 9.16
CA VAL A 30 5.66 -10.51 9.17
C VAL A 30 5.40 -11.35 7.92
N LEU A 31 6.47 -11.87 7.32
CA LEU A 31 6.39 -12.82 6.21
C LEU A 31 6.18 -14.22 6.75
N ASP A 32 4.95 -14.70 6.68
CA ASP A 32 4.63 -16.09 6.97
C ASP A 32 5.07 -16.98 5.80
N LYS A 33 5.38 -18.25 6.08
CA LYS A 33 5.81 -19.23 5.05
C LYS A 33 4.79 -19.36 3.91
N THR A 34 3.50 -19.25 4.21
CA THR A 34 2.43 -19.29 3.21
C THR A 34 2.44 -18.06 2.30
N THR A 35 2.82 -16.89 2.82
CA THR A 35 2.90 -15.65 2.04
C THR A 35 4.15 -15.58 1.18
N SER A 36 5.27 -16.13 1.66
CA SER A 36 6.51 -16.20 0.87
C SER A 36 6.34 -17.13 -0.33
N GLU A 37 5.75 -18.31 -0.16
CA GLU A 37 5.46 -19.23 -1.27
C GLU A 37 4.52 -18.63 -2.32
N LYS A 38 3.50 -17.86 -1.88
CA LYS A 38 2.60 -17.13 -2.78
C LYS A 38 3.33 -16.02 -3.54
N LEU A 39 4.19 -15.27 -2.85
CA LEU A 39 4.96 -14.19 -3.44
C LEU A 39 5.78 -14.69 -4.63
N TYR A 40 6.51 -15.80 -4.47
CA TYR A 40 7.33 -16.37 -5.55
C TYR A 40 6.51 -16.80 -6.78
N LYS A 41 5.32 -17.38 -6.58
CA LYS A 41 4.45 -17.82 -7.69
C LYS A 41 3.79 -16.62 -8.38
N ASP A 42 3.25 -15.70 -7.60
CA ASP A 42 2.45 -14.59 -8.11
C ASP A 42 3.30 -13.57 -8.87
N VAL A 43 4.52 -13.31 -8.39
CA VAL A 43 5.44 -12.35 -9.00
C VAL A 43 5.80 -12.72 -10.45
N GLN A 44 5.85 -14.01 -10.79
CA GLN A 44 6.12 -14.46 -12.16
C GLN A 44 4.92 -14.22 -13.10
N SER A 45 3.71 -14.25 -12.57
CA SER A 45 2.49 -14.00 -13.35
C SER A 45 2.32 -12.50 -13.67
N TYR A 46 2.74 -11.63 -12.75
CA TYR A 46 2.53 -10.19 -12.89
C TYR A 46 3.38 -9.55 -13.97
N ARG A 47 2.72 -8.81 -14.87
CA ARG A 47 3.39 -8.00 -15.88
C ARG A 47 3.99 -6.72 -15.28
N LEU A 48 3.29 -6.09 -14.34
CA LEU A 48 3.75 -4.90 -13.63
C LEU A 48 3.94 -5.23 -12.16
N ILE A 49 5.15 -5.01 -11.66
CA ILE A 49 5.54 -5.31 -10.28
C ILE A 49 6.03 -4.02 -9.64
N THR A 50 5.29 -3.55 -8.64
CA THR A 50 5.61 -2.36 -7.85
C THR A 50 5.30 -2.61 -6.37
N VAL A 51 5.72 -1.68 -5.50
CA VAL A 51 5.35 -1.73 -4.08
C VAL A 51 3.82 -1.76 -3.90
N ALA A 52 3.09 -0.97 -4.68
CA ALA A 52 1.63 -0.89 -4.60
C ALA A 52 0.95 -2.21 -4.98
N THR A 53 1.40 -2.87 -6.05
CA THR A 53 0.80 -4.14 -6.48
C THR A 53 0.94 -5.24 -5.43
N LEU A 54 2.07 -5.27 -4.71
CA LEU A 54 2.28 -6.24 -3.64
C LEU A 54 1.42 -5.93 -2.40
N VAL A 55 1.25 -4.64 -2.05
CA VAL A 55 0.37 -4.21 -0.94
C VAL A 55 -1.10 -4.55 -1.24
N ASP A 56 -1.55 -4.37 -2.47
CA ASP A 56 -2.94 -4.62 -2.84
C ASP A 56 -3.29 -6.11 -2.92
N ARG A 57 -2.40 -6.92 -3.51
CA ARG A 57 -2.64 -8.36 -3.78
C ARG A 57 -2.30 -9.25 -2.60
N LEU A 58 -1.09 -9.11 -2.05
CA LEU A 58 -0.57 -9.97 -0.98
C LEU A 58 -0.90 -9.41 0.41
N LYS A 59 -1.48 -8.21 0.50
CA LYS A 59 -1.80 -7.51 1.75
C LYS A 59 -0.60 -7.39 2.69
N ILE A 60 0.61 -7.26 2.14
CA ILE A 60 1.83 -7.04 2.91
C ILE A 60 2.10 -5.55 3.11
N ASN A 61 2.85 -5.20 4.15
CA ASN A 61 3.27 -3.83 4.38
C ASN A 61 4.26 -3.34 3.30
N GLY A 62 4.24 -2.05 2.99
CA GLY A 62 5.10 -1.45 1.97
C GLY A 62 6.59 -1.55 2.29
N SER A 63 6.98 -1.59 3.57
CA SER A 63 8.37 -1.85 3.97
C SER A 63 8.83 -3.26 3.59
N LEU A 64 7.99 -4.27 3.82
CA LEU A 64 8.27 -5.65 3.41
C LEU A 64 8.30 -5.78 1.89
N ALA A 65 7.35 -5.15 1.20
CA ALA A 65 7.32 -5.16 -0.25
C ALA A 65 8.62 -4.60 -0.85
N ARG A 66 9.18 -3.51 -0.30
CA ARG A 66 10.46 -2.96 -0.77
C ARG A 66 11.62 -3.93 -0.56
N LYS A 67 11.70 -4.59 0.60
CA LYS A 67 12.74 -5.60 0.87
C LYS A 67 12.59 -6.81 -0.04
N ALA A 68 11.38 -7.33 -0.17
CA ALA A 68 11.10 -8.46 -1.05
C ALA A 68 11.48 -8.17 -2.52
N LEU A 69 11.22 -6.95 -3.01
CA LEU A 69 11.64 -6.56 -4.36
C LEU A 69 13.17 -6.56 -4.51
N ALA A 70 13.93 -6.09 -3.51
CA ALA A 70 15.39 -6.15 -3.55
C ALA A 70 15.89 -7.61 -3.56
N ASP A 71 15.34 -8.48 -2.69
CA ASP A 71 15.72 -9.89 -2.64
C ASP A 71 15.38 -10.64 -3.95
N LEU A 72 14.26 -10.29 -4.59
CA LEU A 72 13.85 -10.89 -5.88
C LEU A 72 14.68 -10.38 -7.06
N GLU A 73 15.15 -9.14 -6.98
CA GLU A 73 16.08 -8.53 -7.93
C GLU A 73 17.44 -9.22 -7.84
N GLU A 74 17.98 -9.43 -6.63
CA GLU A 74 19.23 -10.18 -6.41
C GLU A 74 19.14 -11.63 -6.90
N LYS A 75 18.00 -12.29 -6.70
CA LYS A 75 17.74 -13.65 -7.20
C LYS A 75 17.45 -13.71 -8.71
N GLY A 76 17.37 -12.57 -9.40
CA GLY A 76 17.15 -12.50 -10.84
C GLY A 76 15.75 -12.89 -11.31
N GLN A 77 14.77 -12.97 -10.41
CA GLN A 77 13.38 -13.34 -10.77
C GLN A 77 12.60 -12.18 -11.36
N ILE A 78 13.01 -10.95 -11.07
CA ILE A 78 12.43 -9.71 -11.59
C ILE A 78 13.51 -8.82 -12.19
N LYS A 79 13.17 -8.09 -13.25
CA LYS A 79 14.03 -7.10 -13.89
C LYS A 79 13.52 -5.71 -13.59
N LYS A 80 14.43 -4.82 -13.17
CA LYS A 80 14.12 -3.40 -12.96
C LYS A 80 14.04 -2.70 -14.31
N VAL A 81 12.92 -2.03 -14.57
CA VAL A 81 12.73 -1.24 -15.80
C VAL A 81 13.05 0.22 -15.54
N VAL A 82 12.49 0.78 -14.46
CA VAL A 82 12.68 2.18 -14.08
C VAL A 82 12.97 2.27 -12.59
N GLY A 83 14.05 2.97 -12.23
CA GLY A 83 14.36 3.37 -10.86
C GLY A 83 14.16 4.85 -10.66
N HIS A 84 13.19 5.24 -9.84
CA HIS A 84 13.02 6.62 -9.37
C HIS A 84 12.75 6.61 -7.87
N SER A 85 13.21 7.63 -7.16
CA SER A 85 12.96 7.81 -5.71
C SER A 85 11.49 7.70 -5.28
N LYS A 86 10.53 7.99 -6.17
CA LYS A 86 9.09 7.95 -5.90
C LYS A 86 8.47 6.59 -6.25
N MET A 87 9.05 5.86 -7.20
CA MET A 87 8.51 4.60 -7.69
C MET A 87 9.59 3.78 -8.39
N ASN A 88 9.77 2.54 -7.91
CA ASN A 88 10.53 1.52 -8.63
C ASN A 88 9.55 0.64 -9.39
N ILE A 89 9.79 0.50 -10.69
CA ILE A 89 8.98 -0.32 -11.59
C ILE A 89 9.80 -1.53 -11.99
N TYR A 90 9.25 -2.70 -11.69
CA TYR A 90 9.81 -3.99 -12.05
C TYR A 90 8.87 -4.71 -13.02
N THR A 91 9.45 -5.59 -13.81
CA THR A 91 8.76 -6.54 -14.67
C THR A 91 9.29 -7.94 -14.39
N ARG A 92 8.47 -8.97 -14.63
CA ARG A 92 8.94 -10.36 -14.51
C ARG A 92 10.19 -10.58 -15.36
N ALA A 93 11.11 -11.41 -14.87
CA ALA A 93 12.16 -11.93 -15.73
C ALA A 93 11.51 -12.83 -16.80
N VAL A 94 11.64 -12.42 -18.07
CA VAL A 94 11.30 -13.31 -19.18
C VAL A 94 12.49 -14.26 -19.30
N THR A 95 12.34 -15.50 -18.88
CA THR A 95 13.16 -16.59 -19.41
C THR A 95 12.72 -16.74 -20.87
N ALA A 96 13.34 -15.96 -21.75
CA ALA A 96 13.41 -16.40 -23.13
C ALA A 96 14.24 -17.67 -23.07
N SER A 97 13.58 -18.81 -23.21
CA SER A 97 14.23 -20.03 -23.67
C SER A 97 14.57 -19.78 -25.14
N GLU A 98 15.63 -19.01 -25.38
CA GLU A 98 16.36 -18.92 -26.65
C GLU A 98 17.78 -18.40 -26.37
#